data_AF-A0A2V5YEB6-F1
#
_entry.id   AF-A0A2V5YEB6-F1
#
_cell.length_a   1.000
_cell.length_b   1.000
_cell.length_c   1.000
_cell.angle_alpha   90.00
_cell.angle_beta   90.00
_cell.angle_gamma   90.00
#
_symmetry.space_group_name_H-M   'P 1'
#
loop_
_entity.id
_entity.type
_entity.pdbx_description
1 polymer ?
#
loop_
_entity_poly.entity_id
_entity_poly.type
_entity_poly.pdbx_seq_one_letter_code
_entity_poly.pdbx_strand_id
1 'polypeptide(L)'
;MKTTSPYIKIALPLFAVAILTAASAQADTYSWTNFQSDIAGVAQHVDENLVNPWGMAASANGTIWVSDNGTGVSTLYHQDGTAVSLVVTIPTAARNRGTGNPTGVVFNNTPFFQVTKNGNSAPAFFIFASEDGSISGWNPNLDQTNAIIAVDNGRNRGRNSAVYKGATLGVANGHNFLYVTDFHTGKVETYDESFHQVNPGGFVDPNLPAGYAPFGIRNFNGEIFVTYAKQDHAKHDDVPGPGFGFVNVFDTSGNFLRRLISNGNLNAPWGLALVNGELWVGNFGDGLINNYDPVTGTFIETLMRADGTPLQFDGLWDLLPLGNGVFFTAGIADEEHGLFGIITED
;
A
#
# COMPACT_ATOMS: atom_id res chain seq x y z
N MET A 1 -41.13 87.81 -3.12
CA MET A 1 -41.69 86.47 -2.85
C MET A 1 -41.86 85.76 -4.17
N LYS A 2 -40.95 84.85 -4.51
CA LYS A 2 -41.07 83.92 -5.63
C LYS A 2 -40.89 82.53 -5.03
N THR A 3 -41.93 81.72 -5.09
CA THR A 3 -41.97 80.33 -4.67
C THR A 3 -41.50 79.44 -5.82
N THR A 4 -40.46 78.65 -5.59
CA THR A 4 -40.04 77.56 -6.48
C THR A 4 -39.89 76.31 -5.63
N SER A 5 -40.74 75.32 -5.90
CA SER A 5 -40.66 73.97 -5.32
C SER A 5 -39.65 73.12 -6.11
N PRO A 6 -38.75 72.36 -5.46
CA PRO A 6 -38.00 71.31 -6.16
C PRO A 6 -38.70 69.95 -5.97
N TYR A 7 -38.89 69.28 -7.11
CA TYR A 7 -39.31 67.90 -7.24
C TYR A 7 -38.25 66.95 -6.66
N ILE A 8 -38.62 66.11 -5.69
CA ILE A 8 -37.79 64.99 -5.23
C ILE A 8 -38.13 63.77 -6.10
N LYS A 9 -37.15 63.32 -6.90
CA LYS A 9 -37.22 62.03 -7.61
C LYS A 9 -36.85 60.92 -6.64
N ILE A 10 -37.80 60.05 -6.31
CA ILE A 10 -37.55 58.82 -5.55
C ILE A 10 -37.05 57.77 -6.55
N ALA A 11 -35.78 57.40 -6.46
CA ALA A 11 -35.22 56.24 -7.16
C ALA A 11 -35.36 55.02 -6.25
N LEU A 12 -36.11 54.02 -6.72
CA LEU A 12 -36.29 52.73 -6.06
C LEU A 12 -35.09 51.83 -6.41
N PRO A 13 -34.32 51.28 -5.46
CA PRO A 13 -33.30 50.30 -5.79
C PRO A 13 -33.97 48.93 -6.01
N LEU A 14 -33.82 48.36 -7.21
CA LEU A 14 -34.09 46.94 -7.43
C LEU A 14 -32.99 46.13 -6.74
N PHE A 15 -33.33 45.41 -5.67
CA PHE A 15 -32.50 44.34 -5.13
C PHE A 15 -32.63 43.11 -6.03
N ALA A 16 -31.60 42.80 -6.81
CA ALA A 16 -31.49 41.51 -7.48
C ALA A 16 -31.03 40.48 -6.44
N VAL A 17 -31.92 39.56 -6.06
CA VAL A 17 -31.57 38.40 -5.23
C VAL A 17 -30.92 37.38 -6.15
N ALA A 18 -29.60 37.23 -6.06
CA ALA A 18 -28.89 36.12 -6.68
C ALA A 18 -29.15 34.87 -5.83
N ILE A 19 -29.98 33.95 -6.33
CA ILE A 19 -30.13 32.61 -5.76
C ILE A 19 -28.89 31.82 -6.17
N LEU A 20 -27.90 31.75 -5.27
CA LEU A 20 -26.82 30.77 -5.36
C LEU A 20 -27.44 29.39 -5.10
N THR A 21 -27.72 28.65 -6.17
CA THR A 21 -27.94 27.20 -6.05
C THR A 21 -26.59 26.58 -5.72
N ALA A 22 -26.34 26.30 -4.44
CA ALA A 22 -25.30 25.35 -4.08
C ALA A 22 -25.73 23.99 -4.65
N ALA A 23 -25.10 23.57 -5.74
CA ALA A 23 -25.15 22.16 -6.11
C ALA A 23 -24.48 21.41 -4.95
N SER A 24 -25.24 20.59 -4.23
CA SER A 24 -24.66 19.59 -3.35
C SER A 24 -23.87 18.64 -4.25
N ALA A 25 -22.54 18.74 -4.24
CA ALA A 25 -21.72 17.63 -4.68
C ALA A 25 -22.11 16.46 -3.76
N GLN A 26 -22.72 15.43 -4.33
CA GLN A 26 -22.95 14.19 -3.62
C GLN A 26 -21.56 13.55 -3.47
N ALA A 27 -21.18 13.19 -2.25
CA ALA A 27 -19.94 12.45 -2.03
C ALA A 27 -20.05 11.10 -2.77
N ASP A 28 -18.96 10.66 -3.38
CA ASP A 28 -18.93 9.38 -4.08
C ASP A 28 -19.17 8.26 -3.07
N THR A 29 -20.00 7.29 -3.44
CA THR A 29 -20.26 6.11 -2.61
C THR A 29 -19.66 4.88 -3.25
N TYR A 30 -19.25 3.95 -2.40
CA TYR A 30 -18.50 2.78 -2.81
C TYR A 30 -19.18 1.50 -2.33
N SER A 31 -19.16 0.51 -3.21
CA SER A 31 -19.49 -0.88 -2.93
C SER A 31 -18.26 -1.76 -3.11
N TRP A 32 -18.38 -3.02 -2.71
CA TRP A 32 -17.30 -3.98 -2.85
C TRP A 32 -17.82 -5.37 -3.16
N THR A 33 -16.94 -6.20 -3.70
CA THR A 33 -17.16 -7.64 -3.88
C THR A 33 -16.01 -8.40 -3.24
N ASN A 34 -16.36 -9.34 -2.35
CA ASN A 34 -15.42 -10.31 -1.80
C ASN A 34 -15.23 -11.45 -2.80
N PHE A 35 -14.06 -11.53 -3.43
CA PHE A 35 -13.78 -12.57 -4.41
C PHE A 35 -13.32 -13.86 -3.75
N GLN A 36 -12.33 -13.77 -2.87
CA GLN A 36 -11.67 -14.94 -2.28
C GLN A 36 -11.53 -14.77 -0.77
N SER A 37 -11.70 -15.86 -0.03
CA SER A 37 -11.40 -15.99 1.39
C SER A 37 -11.10 -17.46 1.69
N ASP A 38 -10.29 -17.74 2.70
CA ASP A 38 -10.10 -19.11 3.21
C ASP A 38 -11.32 -19.62 4.02
N ILE A 39 -12.27 -18.74 4.35
CA ILE A 39 -13.49 -19.08 5.09
C ILE A 39 -14.67 -19.34 4.13
N ALA A 40 -15.25 -20.54 4.23
CA ALA A 40 -16.44 -20.90 3.46
C ALA A 40 -17.63 -19.96 3.74
N GLY A 41 -18.13 -19.32 2.67
CA GLY A 41 -19.30 -18.43 2.71
C GLY A 41 -18.99 -16.95 2.98
N VAL A 42 -17.72 -16.56 3.18
CA VAL A 42 -17.31 -15.16 3.36
C VAL A 42 -17.07 -14.43 2.03
N ALA A 43 -16.68 -15.16 1.00
CA ALA A 43 -16.42 -14.66 -0.35
C ALA A 43 -17.07 -15.54 -1.42
N GLN A 44 -17.03 -15.10 -2.69
CA GLN A 44 -17.57 -15.86 -3.82
C GLN A 44 -16.87 -17.21 -4.03
N HIS A 45 -15.59 -17.28 -3.70
CA HIS A 45 -14.74 -18.45 -3.82
C HIS A 45 -14.00 -18.71 -2.51
N VAL A 46 -13.64 -19.98 -2.29
CA VAL A 46 -12.83 -20.41 -1.16
C VAL A 46 -11.44 -20.75 -1.66
N ASP A 47 -10.42 -20.13 -1.08
CA ASP A 47 -9.01 -20.45 -1.32
C ASP A 47 -8.29 -20.63 0.02
N GLU A 48 -7.96 -21.87 0.36
CA GLU A 48 -7.29 -22.23 1.61
C GLU A 48 -5.87 -21.65 1.75
N ASN A 49 -5.28 -21.16 0.65
CA ASN A 49 -3.98 -20.50 0.70
C ASN A 49 -4.07 -19.04 1.14
N LEU A 50 -5.21 -18.38 0.93
CA LEU A 50 -5.39 -16.95 1.15
C LEU A 50 -5.58 -16.64 2.64
N VAL A 51 -4.52 -16.81 3.43
CA VAL A 51 -4.48 -16.48 4.86
C VAL A 51 -3.56 -15.29 5.07
N ASN A 52 -4.07 -14.26 5.77
CA ASN A 52 -3.39 -12.98 5.97
C ASN A 52 -2.73 -12.44 4.68
N PRO A 53 -3.50 -12.17 3.61
CA PRO A 53 -2.95 -11.65 2.37
C PRO A 53 -2.50 -10.20 2.54
N TRP A 54 -1.24 -9.92 2.23
CA TRP A 54 -0.65 -8.58 2.39
C TRP A 54 -0.53 -7.88 1.04
N GLY A 55 0.67 -7.76 0.49
CA GLY A 55 0.92 -6.98 -0.71
C GLY A 55 0.36 -7.63 -1.98
N MET A 56 0.04 -6.77 -2.96
CA MET A 56 -0.36 -7.14 -4.30
C MET A 56 0.51 -6.51 -5.38
N ALA A 57 0.66 -7.21 -6.50
CA ALA A 57 1.22 -6.65 -7.73
C ALA A 57 0.53 -7.24 -8.97
N ALA A 58 0.26 -6.41 -9.97
CA ALA A 58 -0.26 -6.88 -11.25
C ALA A 58 0.86 -7.15 -12.26
N SER A 59 0.81 -8.29 -12.93
CA SER A 59 1.60 -8.55 -14.14
C SER A 59 1.14 -7.66 -15.31
N ALA A 60 1.92 -7.64 -16.39
CA ALA A 60 1.59 -6.88 -17.61
C ALA A 60 0.25 -7.27 -18.27
N ASN A 61 -0.23 -8.49 -18.06
CA ASN A 61 -1.56 -8.94 -18.55
C ASN A 61 -2.67 -8.76 -17.50
N GLY A 62 -2.38 -8.11 -16.37
CA GLY A 62 -3.36 -7.82 -15.33
C GLY A 62 -3.72 -8.99 -14.42
N THR A 63 -2.90 -10.06 -14.38
CA THR A 63 -3.03 -11.09 -13.33
C THR A 63 -2.47 -10.53 -12.02
N ILE A 64 -3.24 -10.63 -10.96
CA ILE A 64 -2.92 -10.06 -9.65
C ILE A 64 -2.22 -11.13 -8.83
N TRP A 65 -1.01 -10.85 -8.39
CA TRP A 65 -0.24 -11.67 -7.46
C TRP A 65 -0.46 -11.14 -6.06
N VAL A 66 -0.73 -12.03 -5.11
CA VAL A 66 -0.99 -11.72 -3.71
C VAL A 66 0.04 -12.42 -2.84
N SER A 67 0.62 -11.73 -1.86
CA SER A 67 1.49 -12.35 -0.85
C SER A 67 0.65 -12.89 0.29
N ASP A 68 0.56 -14.21 0.41
CA ASP A 68 -0.22 -14.87 1.47
C ASP A 68 0.69 -15.14 2.67
N ASN A 69 0.74 -14.19 3.59
CA ASN A 69 1.68 -14.21 4.72
C ASN A 69 1.49 -15.46 5.58
N GLY A 70 0.24 -15.80 5.90
CA GLY A 70 -0.09 -16.86 6.84
C GLY A 70 0.22 -18.27 6.32
N THR A 71 0.27 -18.47 5.00
CA THR A 71 0.56 -19.78 4.38
C THR A 71 1.94 -19.84 3.72
N GLY A 72 2.63 -18.71 3.56
CA GLY A 72 3.98 -18.66 3.00
C GLY A 72 4.04 -18.86 1.49
N VAL A 73 2.99 -18.45 0.79
CA VAL A 73 2.91 -18.58 -0.67
C VAL A 73 2.51 -17.26 -1.31
N SER A 74 2.49 -17.25 -2.64
CA SER A 74 1.80 -16.25 -3.43
C SER A 74 0.77 -16.90 -4.33
N THR A 75 -0.49 -16.59 -4.09
CA THR A 75 -1.64 -16.89 -4.96
C THR A 75 -1.77 -15.86 -6.07
N LEU A 76 -2.50 -16.24 -7.12
CA LEU A 76 -2.71 -15.44 -8.31
C LEU A 76 -4.20 -15.42 -8.66
N TYR A 77 -4.71 -14.25 -9.02
CA TYR A 77 -6.12 -14.07 -9.40
C TYR A 77 -6.26 -13.31 -10.71
N HIS A 78 -7.27 -13.70 -11.48
CA HIS A 78 -7.81 -12.86 -12.53
C HIS A 78 -8.62 -11.70 -11.92
N GLN A 79 -8.87 -10.65 -12.72
CA GLN A 79 -9.59 -9.45 -12.26
C GLN A 79 -11.07 -9.71 -11.93
N ASP A 80 -11.62 -10.85 -12.33
CA ASP A 80 -12.96 -11.31 -11.93
C ASP A 80 -12.96 -12.12 -10.63
N GLY A 81 -11.81 -12.23 -9.96
CA GLY A 81 -11.66 -12.96 -8.70
C GLY A 81 -11.32 -14.44 -8.85
N THR A 82 -11.33 -14.98 -10.07
CA THR A 82 -11.05 -16.40 -10.28
C THR A 82 -9.57 -16.72 -10.06
N ALA A 83 -9.29 -17.78 -9.31
CA ALA A 83 -7.92 -18.22 -9.01
C ALA A 83 -7.22 -18.79 -10.25
N VAL A 84 -5.95 -18.44 -10.41
CA VAL A 84 -5.03 -19.10 -11.33
C VAL A 84 -4.44 -20.31 -10.61
N SER A 85 -4.29 -21.45 -11.32
CA SER A 85 -3.83 -22.69 -10.69
C SER A 85 -2.38 -22.67 -10.17
N LEU A 86 -1.58 -21.68 -10.57
CA LEU A 86 -0.22 -21.53 -10.08
C LEU A 86 -0.26 -20.96 -8.65
N VAL A 87 0.45 -21.62 -7.75
CA VAL A 87 0.79 -21.08 -6.42
C VAL A 87 2.31 -21.14 -6.29
N VAL A 88 2.92 -20.03 -5.87
CA VAL A 88 4.37 -19.94 -5.72
C VAL A 88 4.75 -19.98 -4.23
N THR A 89 5.49 -20.99 -3.82
CA THR A 89 6.04 -21.06 -2.46
C THR A 89 7.14 -20.02 -2.27
N ILE A 90 7.04 -19.25 -1.19
CA ILE A 90 8.03 -18.24 -0.82
C ILE A 90 9.00 -18.86 0.20
N PRO A 91 10.31 -18.82 -0.06
CA PRO A 91 11.30 -19.44 0.82
C PRO A 91 11.47 -18.66 2.12
N THR A 92 11.86 -19.36 3.18
CA THR A 92 12.19 -18.76 4.48
C THR A 92 13.65 -18.30 4.53
N ALA A 93 13.93 -17.19 5.22
CA ALA A 93 15.28 -16.84 5.68
C ALA A 93 15.94 -18.00 6.44
N ALA A 94 17.28 -18.10 6.41
CA ALA A 94 17.98 -19.28 6.94
C ALA A 94 17.78 -19.55 8.44
N ARG A 95 17.35 -18.55 9.22
CA ARG A 95 17.04 -18.70 10.65
C ARG A 95 15.57 -18.94 10.94
N ASN A 96 14.67 -18.66 10.01
CA ASN A 96 13.26 -18.95 10.16
C ASN A 96 13.07 -20.49 10.14
N ARG A 97 12.17 -20.98 10.99
CA ARG A 97 11.86 -22.41 11.21
C ARG A 97 10.39 -22.72 10.98
N GLY A 98 9.57 -21.70 10.75
CA GLY A 98 8.18 -21.84 10.36
C GLY A 98 8.04 -21.90 8.84
N THR A 99 6.91 -21.40 8.36
CA THR A 99 6.61 -21.18 6.94
C THR A 99 7.20 -19.85 6.46
N GLY A 100 7.24 -19.65 5.14
CA GLY A 100 7.48 -18.32 4.58
C GLY A 100 6.45 -17.34 5.09
N ASN A 101 6.81 -16.06 5.14
CA ASN A 101 5.94 -14.97 5.61
C ASN A 101 6.06 -13.77 4.66
N PRO A 102 5.64 -13.94 3.39
CA PRO A 102 5.72 -12.88 2.38
C PRO A 102 4.84 -11.69 2.75
N THR A 103 5.30 -10.51 2.34
CA THR A 103 4.64 -9.24 2.67
C THR A 103 4.46 -8.41 1.41
N GLY A 104 5.37 -7.48 1.12
CA GLY A 104 5.38 -6.71 -0.12
C GLY A 104 5.78 -7.57 -1.33
N VAL A 105 5.11 -7.35 -2.46
CA VAL A 105 5.45 -7.94 -3.75
C VAL A 105 5.51 -6.86 -4.81
N VAL A 106 6.43 -6.99 -5.77
CA VAL A 106 6.53 -6.11 -6.94
C VAL A 106 6.66 -6.93 -8.22
N PHE A 107 6.02 -6.46 -9.29
CA PHE A 107 6.24 -6.95 -10.64
C PHE A 107 7.48 -6.27 -11.24
N ASN A 108 8.46 -7.06 -11.67
CA ASN A 108 9.68 -6.59 -12.31
C ASN A 108 9.59 -6.86 -13.83
N ASN A 109 9.58 -5.78 -14.60
CA ASN A 109 9.61 -5.80 -16.06
C ASN A 109 11.00 -5.46 -16.64
N THR A 110 12.02 -5.45 -15.80
CA THR A 110 13.40 -5.11 -16.17
C THR A 110 14.28 -6.36 -16.30
N PRO A 111 15.44 -6.30 -16.98
CA PRO A 111 16.39 -7.41 -17.04
C PRO A 111 17.27 -7.55 -15.78
N PHE A 112 17.02 -6.72 -14.76
CA PHE A 112 17.78 -6.67 -13.51
C PHE A 112 17.16 -7.55 -12.43
N PHE A 113 17.72 -7.49 -11.22
CA PHE A 113 17.25 -8.25 -10.06
C PHE A 113 17.28 -9.76 -10.33
N GLN A 114 18.47 -10.25 -10.69
CA GLN A 114 18.66 -11.67 -11.01
C GLN A 114 18.70 -12.53 -9.75
N VAL A 115 17.95 -13.62 -9.77
CA VAL A 115 18.04 -14.71 -8.80
C VAL A 115 18.77 -15.90 -9.41
N THR A 116 19.46 -16.68 -8.57
CA THR A 116 20.30 -17.79 -9.04
C THR A 116 19.92 -19.10 -8.37
N LYS A 117 19.64 -20.13 -9.17
CA LYS A 117 19.38 -21.49 -8.70
C LYS A 117 20.21 -22.50 -9.49
N ASN A 118 20.92 -23.38 -8.77
CA ASN A 118 21.77 -24.43 -9.37
C ASN A 118 22.76 -23.90 -10.43
N GLY A 119 23.32 -22.71 -10.20
CA GLY A 119 24.28 -22.06 -11.11
C GLY A 119 23.67 -21.35 -12.32
N ASN A 120 22.34 -21.35 -12.47
CA ASN A 120 21.65 -20.59 -13.52
C ASN A 120 21.01 -19.34 -12.94
N SER A 121 21.13 -18.22 -13.64
CA SER A 121 20.59 -16.91 -13.23
C SER A 121 19.55 -16.40 -14.22
N ALA A 122 18.49 -15.78 -13.71
CA ALA A 122 17.47 -15.12 -14.52
C ALA A 122 16.88 -13.93 -13.73
N PRO A 123 16.43 -12.86 -14.41
CA PRO A 123 15.74 -11.75 -13.75
C PRO A 123 14.46 -12.25 -13.09
N ALA A 124 14.23 -11.92 -11.82
CA ALA A 124 12.97 -12.23 -11.15
C ALA A 124 11.81 -11.49 -11.84
N PHE A 125 10.71 -12.15 -12.17
CA PHE A 125 9.51 -11.46 -12.65
C PHE A 125 8.68 -10.88 -11.51
N PHE A 126 8.71 -11.55 -10.36
CA PHE A 126 8.13 -11.08 -9.10
C PHE A 126 9.19 -11.13 -8.02
N ILE A 127 9.28 -10.06 -7.24
CA ILE A 127 10.21 -9.94 -6.11
C ILE A 127 9.37 -9.76 -4.85
N PHE A 128 9.68 -10.54 -3.83
CA PHE A 128 8.94 -10.61 -2.57
C PHE A 128 9.85 -10.17 -1.42
N ALA A 129 9.31 -9.32 -0.56
CA ALA A 129 9.83 -9.05 0.78
C ALA A 129 9.14 -9.99 1.79
N SER A 130 9.79 -10.26 2.92
CA SER A 130 9.24 -11.13 3.96
C SER A 130 9.63 -10.65 5.37
N GLU A 131 8.76 -10.89 6.35
CA GLU A 131 8.98 -10.40 7.73
C GLU A 131 10.18 -11.04 8.40
N ASP A 132 10.65 -12.19 7.90
CA ASP A 132 11.88 -12.82 8.38
C ASP A 132 13.17 -12.17 7.85
N GLY A 133 13.06 -11.04 7.13
CA GLY A 133 14.19 -10.27 6.64
C GLY A 133 14.81 -10.85 5.37
N SER A 134 14.07 -11.66 4.62
CA SER A 134 14.50 -12.13 3.30
C SER A 134 13.88 -11.33 2.15
N ILE A 135 14.62 -11.26 1.04
CA ILE A 135 14.11 -10.83 -0.26
C ILE A 135 14.30 -11.99 -1.22
N SER A 136 13.24 -12.40 -1.89
CA SER A 136 13.27 -13.51 -2.84
C SER A 136 12.68 -13.09 -4.19
N GLY A 137 13.03 -13.80 -5.25
CA GLY A 137 12.54 -13.55 -6.59
C GLY A 137 12.10 -14.83 -7.28
N TRP A 138 11.04 -14.75 -8.08
CA TRP A 138 10.51 -15.88 -8.83
C TRP A 138 10.75 -15.72 -10.33
N ASN A 139 11.24 -16.78 -10.97
CA ASN A 139 11.30 -16.92 -12.42
C ASN A 139 11.00 -18.39 -12.79
N PRO A 140 9.99 -18.66 -13.64
CA PRO A 140 9.54 -20.02 -13.94
C PRO A 140 10.59 -20.86 -14.70
N ASN A 141 11.59 -20.22 -15.33
CA ASN A 141 12.68 -20.93 -15.99
C ASN A 141 13.73 -21.47 -14.99
N LEU A 142 13.75 -20.97 -13.77
CA LEU A 142 14.62 -21.46 -12.70
C LEU A 142 13.88 -22.46 -11.80
N ASP A 143 12.65 -22.14 -11.42
CA ASP A 143 11.73 -23.01 -10.72
C ASP A 143 10.29 -22.55 -10.95
N GLN A 144 9.41 -23.47 -11.36
CA GLN A 144 8.03 -23.14 -11.73
C GLN A 144 7.18 -22.73 -10.53
N THR A 145 7.42 -23.30 -9.34
CA THR A 145 6.51 -23.15 -8.19
C THR A 145 7.21 -22.63 -6.94
N ASN A 146 8.50 -22.28 -7.00
CA ASN A 146 9.24 -21.80 -5.83
C ASN A 146 10.01 -20.52 -6.17
N ALA A 147 9.87 -19.48 -5.34
CA ALA A 147 10.76 -18.33 -5.38
C ALA A 147 12.17 -18.68 -4.84
N ILE A 148 13.15 -17.84 -5.14
CA ILE A 148 14.57 -18.07 -4.86
C ILE A 148 15.10 -16.88 -4.04
N ILE A 149 15.75 -17.16 -2.91
CA ILE A 149 16.33 -16.12 -2.06
C ILE A 149 17.43 -15.35 -2.81
N ALA A 150 17.33 -14.02 -2.82
CA ALA A 150 18.37 -13.10 -3.25
C ALA A 150 19.12 -12.49 -2.05
N VAL A 151 18.39 -12.09 -1.01
CA VAL A 151 18.93 -11.45 0.20
C VAL A 151 18.39 -12.18 1.44
N ASP A 152 19.25 -12.41 2.42
CA ASP A 152 18.91 -13.08 3.69
C ASP A 152 19.50 -12.31 4.87
N ASN A 153 18.79 -11.25 5.29
CA ASN A 153 19.14 -10.42 6.44
C ASN A 153 18.56 -10.95 7.76
N GLY A 154 17.72 -11.98 7.71
CA GLY A 154 17.29 -12.76 8.87
C GLY A 154 18.45 -13.50 9.57
N ARG A 155 19.63 -13.57 8.95
CA ARG A 155 20.84 -14.14 9.59
C ARG A 155 21.41 -13.27 10.71
N ASN A 156 21.10 -11.97 10.73
CA ASN A 156 21.60 -11.02 11.71
C ASN A 156 20.96 -11.29 13.10
N ARG A 157 21.74 -11.19 14.18
CA ARG A 157 21.21 -11.41 15.55
C ARG A 157 20.73 -10.10 16.17
N GLY A 158 19.56 -10.14 16.81
CA GLY A 158 19.06 -9.03 17.65
C GLY A 158 18.66 -7.80 16.84
N ARG A 159 19.13 -6.61 17.23
CA ARG A 159 18.72 -5.29 16.71
C ARG A 159 18.92 -5.04 15.21
N ASN A 160 19.57 -5.96 14.50
CA ASN A 160 19.84 -5.87 13.06
C ASN A 160 19.07 -6.93 12.25
N SER A 161 18.14 -7.67 12.87
CA SER A 161 17.24 -8.56 12.14
C SER A 161 16.20 -7.68 11.44
N ALA A 162 16.19 -7.69 10.11
CA ALA A 162 15.21 -6.95 9.35
C ALA A 162 13.81 -7.57 9.52
N VAL A 163 12.77 -6.74 9.49
CA VAL A 163 11.37 -7.17 9.38
C VAL A 163 10.77 -6.41 8.20
N TYR A 164 10.74 -7.05 7.03
CA TYR A 164 10.29 -6.37 5.82
C TYR A 164 8.78 -6.39 5.67
N LYS A 165 8.19 -5.22 5.41
CA LYS A 165 6.73 -5.05 5.32
C LYS A 165 6.27 -4.75 3.88
N GLY A 166 6.72 -3.66 3.28
CA GLY A 166 6.35 -3.22 1.93
C GLY A 166 7.54 -3.19 0.97
N ALA A 167 7.25 -3.23 -0.33
CA ALA A 167 8.25 -3.12 -1.39
C ALA A 167 7.74 -2.26 -2.56
N THR A 168 8.63 -1.52 -3.21
CA THR A 168 8.36 -0.87 -4.50
C THR A 168 9.63 -0.80 -5.36
N LEU A 169 9.47 -0.70 -6.67
CA LEU A 169 10.56 -0.40 -7.60
C LEU A 169 10.59 1.10 -7.95
N GLY A 170 11.74 1.60 -8.34
CA GLY A 170 11.86 2.93 -8.95
C GLY A 170 13.18 3.16 -9.66
N VAL A 171 13.27 4.28 -10.36
CA VAL A 171 14.43 4.64 -11.18
C VAL A 171 15.04 5.93 -10.67
N ALA A 172 16.34 5.92 -10.37
CA ALA A 172 17.11 7.10 -10.00
C ALA A 172 18.38 7.16 -10.83
N ASN A 173 18.66 8.33 -11.42
CA ASN A 173 19.86 8.55 -12.24
C ASN A 173 20.06 7.50 -13.36
N GLY A 174 18.97 6.98 -13.92
CA GLY A 174 19.00 5.95 -14.97
C GLY A 174 19.22 4.52 -14.49
N HIS A 175 19.30 4.27 -13.18
CA HIS A 175 19.44 2.95 -12.58
C HIS A 175 18.16 2.52 -11.88
N ASN A 176 17.90 1.21 -11.86
CA ASN A 176 16.75 0.63 -11.19
C ASN A 176 17.09 0.26 -9.75
N PHE A 177 16.15 0.51 -8.84
CA PHE A 177 16.31 0.18 -7.43
C PHE A 177 15.03 -0.48 -6.91
N LEU A 178 15.25 -1.42 -6.00
CA LEU A 178 14.22 -1.97 -5.13
C LEU A 178 14.31 -1.26 -3.78
N TYR A 179 13.19 -0.75 -3.30
CA TYR A 179 13.06 -0.17 -1.97
C TYR A 179 12.17 -1.07 -1.12
N VAL A 180 12.62 -1.39 0.09
CA VAL A 180 11.92 -2.27 1.01
C VAL A 180 11.83 -1.59 2.38
N THR A 181 10.66 -1.56 2.98
CA THR A 181 10.50 -1.01 4.34
C THR A 181 10.94 -2.06 5.36
N ASP A 182 11.93 -1.72 6.18
CA ASP A 182 12.37 -2.50 7.33
C ASP A 182 11.80 -1.87 8.61
N PHE A 183 10.74 -2.50 9.11
CA PHE A 183 10.03 -2.03 10.29
C PHE A 183 10.95 -2.08 11.50
N HIS A 184 11.70 -3.17 11.70
CA HIS A 184 12.50 -3.37 12.90
C HIS A 184 13.60 -2.31 13.07
N THR A 185 14.32 -2.01 12.00
CA THR A 185 15.41 -1.01 12.05
C THR A 185 14.90 0.41 11.82
N GLY A 186 13.65 0.58 11.39
CA GLY A 186 13.03 1.89 11.15
C GLY A 186 13.56 2.56 9.88
N LYS A 187 13.91 1.78 8.86
CA LYS A 187 14.57 2.26 7.64
C LYS A 187 13.84 1.78 6.40
N VAL A 188 13.98 2.54 5.32
CA VAL A 188 13.77 2.00 3.97
C VAL A 188 15.13 1.56 3.45
N GLU A 189 15.27 0.27 3.16
CA GLU A 189 16.47 -0.26 2.54
C GLU A 189 16.40 -0.14 1.03
N THR A 190 17.49 0.28 0.41
CA THR A 190 17.61 0.41 -1.06
C THR A 190 18.55 -0.66 -1.59
N TYR A 191 18.13 -1.36 -2.63
CA TYR A 191 18.89 -2.41 -3.30
C TYR A 191 19.08 -2.06 -4.78
N ASP A 192 20.31 -2.21 -5.26
CA ASP A 192 20.65 -2.00 -6.67
C ASP A 192 20.16 -3.14 -7.57
N GLU A 193 20.43 -3.00 -8.87
CA GLU A 193 20.06 -3.94 -9.95
C GLU A 193 20.58 -5.38 -9.74
N SER A 194 21.49 -5.61 -8.80
CA SER A 194 22.06 -6.91 -8.43
C SER A 194 21.77 -7.32 -6.99
N PHE A 195 20.78 -6.68 -6.34
CA PHE A 195 20.43 -6.89 -4.93
C PHE A 195 21.55 -6.54 -3.93
N HIS A 196 22.49 -5.66 -4.28
CA HIS A 196 23.38 -5.10 -3.26
C HIS A 196 22.70 -3.93 -2.56
N GLN A 197 22.75 -3.95 -1.22
CA GLN A 197 22.25 -2.83 -0.44
C GLN A 197 23.10 -1.58 -0.70
N VAL A 198 22.45 -0.47 -1.02
CA VAL A 198 23.06 0.84 -1.29
C VAL A 198 22.33 1.93 -0.51
N ASN A 199 22.92 3.11 -0.45
CA ASN A 199 22.35 4.30 0.19
C ASN A 199 21.71 4.05 1.59
N PRO A 200 22.42 3.45 2.56
CA PRO A 200 21.84 3.05 3.85
C PRO A 200 21.44 4.22 4.78
N GLY A 201 21.64 5.47 4.33
CA GLY A 201 21.24 6.70 5.02
C GLY A 201 20.18 7.53 4.29
N GLY A 202 19.64 7.03 3.18
CA GLY A 202 18.49 7.64 2.50
C GLY A 202 17.18 7.43 3.25
N PHE A 203 16.11 8.01 2.72
CA PHE A 203 14.74 7.89 3.24
C PHE A 203 14.56 8.34 4.70
N VAL A 204 15.30 9.38 5.09
CA VAL A 204 15.26 9.94 6.44
C VAL A 204 14.43 11.21 6.48
N ASP A 205 13.40 11.19 7.30
CA ASP A 205 12.73 12.39 7.79
C ASP A 205 13.36 12.79 9.14
N PRO A 206 14.12 13.89 9.23
CA PRO A 206 14.86 14.27 10.43
C PRO A 206 13.95 14.64 11.61
N ASN A 207 12.66 14.87 11.35
CA ASN A 207 11.69 15.28 12.37
C ASN A 207 10.66 14.18 12.65
N LEU A 208 10.83 12.95 12.14
CA LEU A 208 9.90 11.85 12.41
C LEU A 208 9.91 11.55 13.91
N PRO A 209 8.73 11.54 14.58
CA PRO A 209 8.68 11.20 16.00
C PRO A 209 9.28 9.82 16.25
N ALA A 210 10.04 9.69 17.34
CA ALA A 210 10.62 8.42 17.73
C ALA A 210 9.53 7.36 17.98
N GLY A 211 9.84 6.11 17.65
CA GLY A 211 8.91 4.99 17.80
C GLY A 211 7.97 4.77 16.61
N TYR A 212 8.20 5.44 15.48
CA TYR A 212 7.53 5.17 14.20
C TYR A 212 8.53 4.58 13.20
N ALA A 213 8.07 3.65 12.36
CA ALA A 213 8.88 2.97 11.36
C ALA A 213 8.14 2.83 10.02
N PRO A 214 8.87 2.77 8.88
CA PRO A 214 8.27 2.56 7.57
C PRO A 214 7.45 1.28 7.50
N PHE A 215 6.21 1.35 7.00
CA PHE A 215 5.25 0.22 6.97
C PHE A 215 4.91 -0.14 5.53
N GLY A 216 4.02 0.62 4.88
CA GLY A 216 3.73 0.55 3.45
C GLY A 216 4.60 1.48 2.61
N ILE A 217 4.76 1.16 1.32
CA ILE A 217 5.56 1.94 0.37
C ILE A 217 5.03 1.81 -1.07
N ARG A 218 4.98 2.92 -1.80
CA ARG A 218 4.60 2.98 -3.22
C ARG A 218 5.41 4.01 -3.99
N ASN A 219 5.66 3.73 -5.26
CA ASN A 219 6.19 4.70 -6.21
C ASN A 219 5.06 5.25 -7.09
N PHE A 220 4.80 6.55 -6.97
CA PHE A 220 3.87 7.26 -7.82
C PHE A 220 4.63 8.27 -8.67
N ASN A 221 4.78 7.95 -9.96
CA ASN A 221 5.38 8.85 -10.96
C ASN A 221 6.78 9.38 -10.58
N GLY A 222 7.59 8.60 -9.87
CA GLY A 222 8.95 8.98 -9.45
C GLY A 222 9.04 9.66 -8.09
N GLU A 223 7.92 9.81 -7.38
CA GLU A 223 7.90 10.11 -5.95
C GLU A 223 7.62 8.82 -5.16
N ILE A 224 8.41 8.56 -4.13
CA ILE A 224 8.26 7.41 -3.25
C ILE A 224 7.48 7.84 -2.01
N PHE A 225 6.26 7.32 -1.89
CA PHE A 225 5.38 7.54 -0.74
C PHE A 225 5.61 6.40 0.24
N VAL A 226 5.87 6.74 1.49
CA VAL A 226 6.16 5.79 2.56
C VAL A 226 5.22 6.10 3.71
N THR A 227 4.42 5.11 4.12
CA THR A 227 3.63 5.22 5.35
C THR A 227 4.50 4.81 6.54
N TYR A 228 4.23 5.40 7.70
CA TYR A 228 4.92 5.06 8.93
C TYR A 228 3.90 4.72 10.01
N ALA A 229 4.05 3.55 10.63
CA ALA A 229 3.23 3.11 11.75
C ALA A 229 4.03 3.13 13.05
N LYS A 230 3.33 3.24 14.17
CA LYS A 230 3.93 3.21 15.50
C LYS A 230 4.38 1.80 15.82
N GLN A 231 5.59 1.62 16.34
CA GLN A 231 6.13 0.30 16.68
C GLN A 231 5.71 -0.15 18.07
N ASP A 232 5.54 -1.45 18.23
CA ASP A 232 5.51 -2.11 19.52
C ASP A 232 6.90 -2.13 20.17
N HIS A 233 6.99 -2.69 21.38
CA HIS A 233 8.26 -2.74 22.11
C HIS A 233 9.28 -3.70 21.46
N ALA A 234 8.82 -4.78 20.82
CA ALA A 234 9.68 -5.71 20.10
C ALA A 234 10.17 -5.14 18.76
N LYS A 235 9.51 -4.09 18.25
CA LYS A 235 9.71 -3.53 16.92
C LYS A 235 9.44 -4.55 15.82
N HIS A 236 8.47 -5.43 16.03
CA HIS A 236 8.06 -6.42 15.04
C HIS A 236 6.73 -6.00 14.42
N ASP A 237 5.82 -5.51 15.26
CA ASP A 237 4.44 -5.22 14.92
C ASP A 237 4.09 -3.78 15.23
N ASP A 238 3.07 -3.27 14.55
CA ASP A 238 2.56 -1.95 14.84
C ASP A 238 1.75 -1.93 16.15
N VAL A 239 1.56 -0.71 16.66
CA VAL A 239 0.57 -0.43 17.70
C VAL A 239 -0.52 0.39 17.03
N PRO A 240 -1.70 -0.19 16.74
CA PRO A 240 -2.80 0.54 16.13
C PRO A 240 -3.37 1.56 17.13
N GLY A 241 -3.96 2.61 16.59
CA GLY A 241 -4.66 3.65 17.33
C GLY A 241 -4.93 4.90 16.49
N PRO A 242 -6.00 5.66 16.79
CA PRO A 242 -6.30 6.90 16.10
C PRO A 242 -5.12 7.87 16.13
N GLY A 243 -4.71 8.33 14.95
CA GLY A 243 -3.57 9.23 14.77
C GLY A 243 -2.21 8.55 14.88
N PHE A 244 -2.10 7.23 14.99
CA PHE A 244 -0.81 6.53 15.00
C PHE A 244 -0.31 6.24 13.58
N GLY A 245 -0.06 7.30 12.82
CA GLY A 245 0.56 7.18 11.52
C GLY A 245 1.09 8.48 10.92
N PHE A 246 1.96 8.34 9.92
CA PHE A 246 2.45 9.41 9.06
C PHE A 246 2.54 8.93 7.62
N VAL A 247 2.56 9.87 6.67
CA VAL A 247 2.96 9.61 5.28
C VAL A 247 4.03 10.61 4.88
N ASN A 248 5.19 10.11 4.47
CA ASN A 248 6.28 10.92 3.94
C ASN A 248 6.47 10.66 2.44
N VAL A 249 6.98 11.66 1.74
CA VAL A 249 7.27 11.61 0.31
C VAL A 249 8.76 11.90 0.09
N PHE A 250 9.37 11.05 -0.70
CA PHE A 250 10.79 11.10 -1.08
C PHE A 250 10.92 11.11 -2.60
N ASP A 251 12.07 11.53 -3.12
CA ASP A 251 12.43 11.20 -4.50
C ASP A 251 12.96 9.76 -4.58
N THR A 252 13.17 9.24 -5.80
CA THR A 252 13.76 7.91 -6.02
C THR A 252 15.23 7.82 -5.59
N SER A 253 15.93 8.92 -5.35
CA SER A 253 17.28 8.88 -4.75
C SER A 253 17.24 8.75 -3.23
N GLY A 254 16.05 8.74 -2.62
CA GLY A 254 15.85 8.65 -1.18
C GLY A 254 15.98 9.99 -0.46
N ASN A 255 15.94 11.12 -1.17
CA ASN A 255 15.93 12.42 -0.52
C ASN A 255 14.53 12.76 -0.02
N PHE A 256 14.43 13.25 1.21
CA PHE A 256 13.16 13.68 1.80
C PHE A 256 12.65 14.93 1.08
N LEU A 257 11.42 14.85 0.56
CA LEU A 257 10.76 15.98 -0.09
C LEU A 257 9.83 16.68 0.90
N ARG A 258 8.94 15.93 1.55
CA ARG A 258 7.99 16.45 2.54
C ARG A 258 7.41 15.35 3.41
N ARG A 259 6.92 15.75 4.59
CA ARG A 259 5.90 15.00 5.32
C ARG A 259 4.55 15.43 4.79
N LEU A 260 3.83 14.50 4.17
CA LEU A 260 2.55 14.75 3.53
C LEU A 260 1.42 14.76 4.56
N ILE A 261 1.34 13.72 5.40
CA ILE A 261 0.25 13.54 6.36
C ILE A 261 0.84 13.26 7.74
N SER A 262 0.28 13.89 8.78
CA SER A 262 0.67 13.68 10.18
C SER A 262 -0.52 13.32 11.03
N ASN A 263 -0.49 12.13 11.64
CA ASN A 263 -1.49 11.67 12.59
C ASN A 263 -2.92 11.75 11.99
N GLY A 264 -3.85 12.44 12.66
CA GLY A 264 -5.22 12.62 12.17
C GLY A 264 -5.96 11.30 12.03
N ASN A 265 -6.50 11.04 10.83
CA ASN A 265 -7.25 9.83 10.51
C ASN A 265 -6.35 8.63 10.20
N LEU A 266 -5.02 8.75 10.33
CA LEU A 266 -4.12 7.63 10.12
C LEU A 266 -4.08 6.69 11.33
N ASN A 267 -4.17 5.39 11.08
CA ASN A 267 -4.17 4.34 12.09
C ASN A 267 -3.45 3.10 11.54
N ALA A 268 -2.15 2.98 11.86
CA ALA A 268 -1.26 1.99 11.23
C ALA A 268 -1.41 1.96 9.68
N PRO A 269 -1.19 3.08 8.99
CA PRO A 269 -1.45 3.18 7.55
C PRO A 269 -0.51 2.28 6.75
N TRP A 270 -1.04 1.50 5.82
CA TRP A 270 -0.26 0.64 4.91
C TRP A 270 -0.59 0.91 3.45
N GLY A 271 -1.84 0.64 3.07
CA GLY A 271 -2.30 0.69 1.69
C GLY A 271 -2.20 2.09 1.12
N LEU A 272 -1.64 2.22 -0.07
CA LEU A 272 -1.53 3.48 -0.80
C LEU A 272 -1.99 3.26 -2.24
N ALA A 273 -2.97 4.04 -2.67
CA ALA A 273 -3.49 3.99 -4.02
C ALA A 273 -3.75 5.40 -4.55
N LEU A 274 -3.32 5.69 -5.78
CA LEU A 274 -3.78 6.87 -6.50
C LEU A 274 -5.00 6.51 -7.34
N VAL A 275 -6.13 7.13 -7.04
CA VAL A 275 -7.42 6.89 -7.69
C VAL A 275 -7.97 8.23 -8.16
N ASN A 276 -8.23 8.38 -9.46
CA ASN A 276 -8.76 9.61 -10.06
C ASN A 276 -7.98 10.91 -9.69
N GLY A 277 -6.68 10.79 -9.36
CA GLY A 277 -5.83 11.92 -8.99
C GLY A 277 -5.78 12.21 -7.49
N GLU A 278 -6.45 11.42 -6.66
CA GLU A 278 -6.46 11.55 -5.21
C GLU A 278 -5.74 10.37 -4.55
N LEU A 279 -5.27 10.56 -3.32
CA LEU A 279 -4.53 9.56 -2.56
C LEU A 279 -5.43 8.85 -1.55
N TRP A 280 -5.76 7.60 -1.84
CA TRP A 280 -6.38 6.71 -0.88
C TRP A 280 -5.32 6.10 0.02
N VAL A 281 -5.55 6.20 1.33
CA VAL A 281 -4.73 5.60 2.38
C VAL A 281 -5.57 4.58 3.13
N GLY A 282 -5.22 3.30 2.98
CA GLY A 282 -5.80 2.18 3.72
C GLY A 282 -5.13 2.04 5.10
N ASN A 283 -5.95 1.99 6.14
CA ASN A 283 -5.50 1.89 7.53
C ASN A 283 -5.67 0.45 8.01
N PHE A 284 -4.58 -0.22 8.36
CA PHE A 284 -4.63 -1.58 8.90
C PHE A 284 -5.36 -1.60 10.25
N GLY A 285 -5.06 -0.62 11.11
CA GLY A 285 -5.50 -0.65 12.51
C GLY A 285 -6.99 -0.39 12.75
N ASP A 286 -7.72 0.18 11.79
CA ASP A 286 -9.18 0.30 11.87
C ASP A 286 -9.90 -0.08 10.57
N GLY A 287 -9.20 -0.44 9.51
CA GLY A 287 -9.80 -0.86 8.25
C GLY A 287 -10.38 0.25 7.40
N LEU A 288 -10.28 1.52 7.82
CA LEU A 288 -10.85 2.65 7.09
C LEU A 288 -9.96 3.06 5.91
N ILE A 289 -10.60 3.50 4.84
CA ILE A 289 -9.93 4.12 3.69
C ILE A 289 -10.19 5.62 3.74
N ASN A 290 -9.13 6.39 3.88
CA ASN A 290 -9.17 7.84 3.96
C ASN A 290 -8.57 8.45 2.69
N ASN A 291 -9.25 9.42 2.11
CA ASN A 291 -8.88 10.08 0.87
C ASN A 291 -8.23 11.44 1.15
N TYR A 292 -7.14 11.73 0.44
CA TYR A 292 -6.32 12.92 0.64
C TYR A 292 -5.88 13.53 -0.68
N ASP A 293 -5.63 14.83 -0.67
CA ASP A 293 -4.89 15.48 -1.74
C ASP A 293 -3.43 14.99 -1.74
N PRO A 294 -2.90 14.40 -2.84
CA PRO A 294 -1.57 13.78 -2.89
C PRO A 294 -0.42 14.80 -2.81
N VAL A 295 -0.69 16.09 -3.01
CA VAL A 295 0.32 17.15 -3.01
C VAL A 295 0.39 17.80 -1.63
N THR A 296 -0.76 18.21 -1.11
CA THR A 296 -0.88 18.98 0.13
C THR A 296 -1.08 18.10 1.36
N GLY A 297 -1.55 16.85 1.20
CA GLY A 297 -1.91 15.95 2.30
C GLY A 297 -3.18 16.36 3.03
N THR A 298 -3.97 17.28 2.44
CA THR A 298 -5.25 17.71 3.01
C THR A 298 -6.23 16.55 2.97
N PHE A 299 -6.86 16.24 4.10
CA PHE A 299 -7.94 15.28 4.17
C PHE A 299 -9.14 15.75 3.35
N ILE A 300 -9.65 14.87 2.49
CA ILE A 300 -10.82 15.11 1.65
C ILE A 300 -12.03 14.46 2.33
N GLU A 301 -12.00 13.13 2.47
CA GLU A 301 -13.09 12.35 3.06
C GLU A 301 -12.65 10.95 3.50
N THR A 302 -13.51 10.27 4.25
CA THR A 302 -13.42 8.82 4.45
C THR A 302 -14.35 8.19 3.42
N LEU A 303 -13.93 7.12 2.74
CA LEU A 303 -14.79 6.46 1.76
C LEU A 303 -16.05 5.93 2.44
N MET A 304 -17.20 6.20 1.84
CA MET A 304 -18.51 5.87 2.40
C MET A 304 -19.26 4.89 1.52
N ARG A 305 -20.13 4.10 2.14
CA ARG A 305 -21.14 3.26 1.48
C ARG A 305 -22.40 4.09 1.21
N ALA A 306 -23.26 3.60 0.30
CA ALA A 306 -24.53 4.24 -0.02
C ALA A 306 -25.48 4.42 1.18
N ASP A 307 -25.32 3.64 2.26
CA ASP A 307 -26.10 3.77 3.49
C ASP A 307 -25.57 4.83 4.48
N GLY A 308 -24.47 5.51 4.12
CA GLY A 308 -23.84 6.54 4.94
C GLY A 308 -22.90 6.01 6.03
N THR A 309 -22.56 4.71 6.01
CA THR A 309 -21.51 4.13 6.88
C THR A 309 -20.15 4.10 6.18
N PRO A 310 -19.02 4.17 6.90
CA PRO A 310 -17.70 4.07 6.28
C PRO A 310 -17.49 2.72 5.58
N LEU A 311 -16.81 2.75 4.44
CA LEU A 311 -16.27 1.55 3.82
C LEU A 311 -15.06 1.09 4.66
N GLN A 312 -15.18 -0.10 5.26
CA GLN A 312 -14.27 -0.60 6.26
C GLN A 312 -14.00 -2.10 6.08
N PHE A 313 -12.73 -2.50 6.18
CA PHE A 313 -12.28 -3.89 6.11
C PHE A 313 -11.33 -4.17 7.27
N ASP A 314 -11.71 -5.09 8.15
CA ASP A 314 -10.84 -5.53 9.26
C ASP A 314 -9.47 -5.99 8.73
N GLY A 315 -8.38 -5.51 9.32
CA GLY A 315 -7.02 -5.83 8.90
C GLY A 315 -6.67 -5.44 7.45
N LEU A 316 -7.17 -4.30 6.96
CA LEU A 316 -6.92 -3.83 5.59
C LEU A 316 -5.42 -3.61 5.31
N TRP A 317 -4.88 -4.35 4.34
CA TRP A 317 -3.48 -4.26 3.94
C TRP A 317 -3.27 -3.39 2.70
N ASP A 318 -3.49 -3.97 1.51
CA ASP A 318 -3.09 -3.35 0.27
C ASP A 318 -4.28 -2.85 -0.56
N LEU A 319 -4.00 -1.84 -1.39
CA LEU A 319 -4.92 -1.25 -2.35
C LEU A 319 -4.23 -1.20 -3.71
N LEU A 320 -4.85 -1.80 -4.73
CA LEU A 320 -4.30 -1.90 -6.08
C LEU A 320 -5.32 -1.41 -7.11
N PRO A 321 -5.21 -0.15 -7.57
CA PRO A 321 -6.02 0.34 -8.68
C PRO A 321 -5.70 -0.43 -9.97
N LEU A 322 -6.71 -1.08 -10.54
CA LEU A 322 -6.57 -1.85 -11.77
C LEU A 322 -7.93 -2.02 -12.46
N GLY A 323 -7.95 -1.86 -13.79
CA GLY A 323 -9.19 -1.96 -14.55
C GLY A 323 -10.19 -0.89 -14.11
N ASN A 324 -11.37 -1.32 -13.65
CA ASN A 324 -12.48 -0.44 -13.29
C ASN A 324 -12.65 -0.25 -11.77
N GLY A 325 -11.69 -0.68 -10.95
CA GLY A 325 -11.81 -0.58 -9.51
C GLY A 325 -10.48 -0.64 -8.79
N VAL A 326 -10.57 -0.78 -7.47
CA VAL A 326 -9.41 -0.91 -6.58
C VAL A 326 -9.50 -2.25 -5.90
N PHE A 327 -8.59 -3.15 -6.23
CA PHE A 327 -8.49 -4.42 -5.53
C PHE A 327 -7.95 -4.17 -4.13
N PHE A 328 -8.37 -5.01 -3.18
CA PHE A 328 -7.89 -4.93 -1.80
C PHE A 328 -7.58 -6.32 -1.24
N THR A 329 -6.71 -6.33 -0.25
CA THR A 329 -6.40 -7.49 0.59
C THR A 329 -6.57 -7.13 2.05
N ALA A 330 -7.01 -8.08 2.86
CA ALA A 330 -7.16 -7.88 4.29
C ALA A 330 -6.91 -9.15 5.10
N GLY A 331 -6.18 -9.02 6.21
CA GLY A 331 -5.97 -10.05 7.22
C GLY A 331 -7.06 -9.97 8.29
N ILE A 332 -8.22 -10.58 8.03
CA ILE A 332 -9.39 -10.48 8.92
C ILE A 332 -9.25 -11.38 10.15
N ALA A 333 -9.99 -11.05 11.21
CA ALA A 333 -10.04 -11.80 12.46
C ALA A 333 -8.66 -11.95 13.11
N ASP A 334 -8.03 -10.81 13.42
CA ASP A 334 -6.68 -10.74 13.98
C ASP A 334 -5.67 -11.52 13.11
N GLU A 335 -5.76 -11.35 11.79
CA GLU A 335 -4.88 -11.96 10.78
C GLU A 335 -4.93 -13.49 10.70
N GLU A 336 -5.86 -14.16 11.37
CA GLU A 336 -6.02 -15.62 11.30
C GLU A 336 -6.57 -16.09 9.93
N HIS A 337 -7.18 -15.17 9.17
CA HIS A 337 -7.88 -15.45 7.93
C HIS A 337 -7.63 -14.34 6.89
N GLY A 338 -8.05 -14.58 5.65
CA GLY A 338 -7.82 -13.65 4.55
C GLY A 338 -9.05 -13.26 3.75
N LEU A 339 -8.96 -12.09 3.14
CA LEU A 339 -9.93 -11.57 2.19
C LEU A 339 -9.21 -10.91 1.01
N PHE A 340 -9.65 -11.23 -0.20
CA PHE A 340 -9.27 -10.52 -1.43
C PHE A 340 -10.54 -10.13 -2.18
N GLY A 341 -10.61 -8.89 -2.63
CA GLY A 341 -11.79 -8.36 -3.28
C GLY A 341 -11.52 -7.12 -4.11
N ILE A 342 -12.60 -6.49 -4.57
CA ILE A 342 -12.57 -5.25 -5.34
C ILE A 342 -13.54 -4.25 -4.76
N ILE A 343 -13.12 -2.98 -4.75
CA ILE A 343 -13.94 -1.80 -4.44
C ILE A 343 -14.30 -1.11 -5.75
N THR A 344 -15.55 -0.71 -5.88
CA THR A 344 -16.10 0.02 -7.02
C THR A 344 -16.91 1.22 -6.56
N GLU A 345 -16.86 2.30 -7.32
CA GLU A 345 -17.73 3.47 -7.17
C GLU A 345 -19.15 3.11 -7.68
N ASP A 346 -20.19 3.59 -7.00
CA ASP A 346 -21.61 3.24 -7.24
C ASP A 346 -22.31 4.02 -8.37
#